data_AF-W7YQT1-F1
#
_entry.id   AF-W7YQT1-F1
#
_cell.length_a   1.000
_cell.length_b   1.000
_cell.length_c   1.000
_cell.angle_alpha   90.00
_cell.angle_beta   90.00
_cell.angle_gamma   90.00
#
_symmetry.space_group_name_H-M   'P 1'
#
loop_
_entity.id
_entity.type
_entity.pdbx_description
1 polymer ?
#
loop_
_entity_poly.entity_id
_entity_poly.type
_entity_poly.pdbx_seq_one_letter_code
_entity_poly.pdbx_strand_id
1 'polypeptide(L)'
;MKIKTFDNGLVVKHRKSAIIFENFDGKKERDDRFSYEFTKEGFEDFTTYIEEIANEAWSSIVPKEAISMGSDYAEYYDRKYDDNGNLSIKENGILVVAPYWSIDTLYQFNKPKIESFIYDLRIKIGC
;
A
#
# COMPACT_ATOMS: atom_id res chain seq x y z
N MET A 1 -3.78 -12.54 11.81
CA MET A 1 -3.17 -11.78 10.71
C MET A 1 -3.55 -12.50 9.43
N LYS A 2 -4.15 -11.80 8.47
CA LYS A 2 -4.55 -12.35 7.17
C LYS A 2 -3.54 -11.89 6.13
N ILE A 3 -3.29 -12.72 5.12
CA ILE A 3 -2.26 -12.51 4.10
C ILE A 3 -2.86 -12.89 2.75
N LYS A 4 -2.67 -12.04 1.74
CA LYS A 4 -2.93 -12.35 0.33
C LYS A 4 -1.66 -12.08 -0.46
N THR A 5 -1.27 -13.05 -1.28
CA THR A 5 -0.18 -12.92 -2.25
C THR A 5 -0.82 -12.80 -3.62
N PHE A 6 -0.43 -11.77 -4.37
CA PHE A 6 -0.81 -11.60 -5.76
C PHE A 6 0.23 -12.24 -6.68
N ASP A 7 -0.18 -12.66 -7.87
CA ASP A 7 0.69 -13.36 -8.83
C ASP A 7 1.90 -12.54 -9.29
N ASN A 8 1.84 -11.20 -9.15
CA ASN A 8 2.93 -10.28 -9.44
C ASN A 8 3.94 -10.13 -8.29
N GLY A 9 3.83 -10.93 -7.23
CA GLY A 9 4.75 -10.95 -6.10
C GLY A 9 4.43 -9.94 -4.99
N LEU A 10 3.37 -9.13 -5.12
CA LEU A 10 2.91 -8.27 -4.03
C LEU A 10 2.29 -9.12 -2.92
N VAL A 11 2.78 -8.95 -1.70
CA VAL A 11 2.18 -9.55 -0.51
C VAL A 11 1.49 -8.47 0.30
N VAL A 12 0.19 -8.63 0.54
CA VAL A 12 -0.61 -7.74 1.37
C VAL A 12 -0.98 -8.46 2.65
N LYS A 13 -0.43 -7.98 3.77
CA LYS A 13 -0.78 -8.46 5.11
C LYS A 13 -1.70 -7.46 5.78
N HIS A 14 -2.68 -7.94 6.53
CA HIS A 14 -3.45 -7.07 7.40
C HIS A 14 -3.75 -7.72 8.75
N ARG A 15 -3.89 -6.81 9.72
CA ARG A 15 -4.28 -7.09 11.10
C ARG A 15 -5.11 -5.92 11.60
N LYS A 16 -5.58 -6.01 12.84
CA LYS A 16 -6.24 -4.87 13.48
C LYS A 16 -5.34 -3.63 13.39
N SER A 17 -5.88 -2.58 12.82
CA SER A 17 -5.27 -1.25 12.69
C SER A 17 -3.99 -1.14 11.86
N ALA A 18 -3.69 -2.10 10.97
CA ALA A 18 -2.58 -1.98 10.04
C ALA A 18 -2.79 -2.84 8.77
N ILE A 19 -2.40 -2.28 7.63
CA ILE A 19 -2.18 -2.97 6.36
C ILE A 19 -0.72 -2.76 5.97
N ILE A 20 -0.05 -3.82 5.53
CA ILE A 20 1.38 -3.85 5.25
C ILE A 20 1.59 -4.46 3.87
N PHE A 21 2.42 -3.80 3.06
CA PHE A 21 2.91 -4.32 1.79
C PHE A 21 4.31 -4.88 1.97
N GLU A 22 4.53 -6.06 1.41
CA GLU A 22 5.80 -6.76 1.39
C GLU A 22 6.07 -7.35 -0.01
N ASN A 23 7.33 -7.70 -0.27
CA ASN A 23 7.72 -8.42 -1.47
C ASN A 23 7.77 -9.93 -1.17
N PHE A 24 7.21 -10.76 -2.05
CA PHE A 24 7.18 -12.22 -1.86
C PHE A 24 8.57 -12.82 -1.69
N ASP A 25 9.54 -12.38 -2.49
CA ASP A 25 10.95 -12.83 -2.41
C ASP A 25 11.75 -12.12 -1.30
N GLY A 26 11.08 -11.33 -0.46
CA GLY A 26 11.72 -10.41 0.49
C GLY A 26 12.38 -9.20 -0.20
N LYS A 27 12.93 -8.30 0.60
CA LYS A 27 13.69 -7.13 0.13
C LYS A 27 15.15 -7.28 0.54
N LYS A 28 16.08 -7.13 -0.43
CA LYS A 28 17.50 -6.97 -0.09
C LYS A 28 17.75 -5.54 0.37
N GLU A 29 18.83 -5.36 1.14
CA GLU A 29 19.17 -4.10 1.80
C GLU A 29 19.13 -2.87 0.89
N ARG A 30 19.63 -3.00 -0.35
CA ARG A 30 19.76 -1.93 -1.35
C ARG A 30 18.67 -1.93 -2.42
N ASP A 31 17.77 -2.91 -2.39
CA ASP A 31 16.62 -2.92 -3.29
C ASP A 31 15.58 -1.98 -2.68
N ASP A 32 15.31 -0.86 -3.33
CA ASP A 32 14.38 0.17 -2.84
C ASP A 32 13.13 0.28 -3.73
N ARG A 33 13.19 -0.09 -5.01
CA ARG A 33 12.09 0.07 -5.97
C ARG A 33 11.39 -1.25 -6.30
N PHE A 34 10.10 -1.32 -6.02
CA PHE A 34 9.24 -2.47 -6.26
C PHE A 34 8.04 -2.08 -7.09
N SER A 35 7.90 -2.67 -8.26
CA SER A 35 6.82 -2.37 -9.19
C SER A 35 5.90 -3.56 -9.34
N TYR A 36 4.62 -3.33 -9.12
CA TYR A 36 3.58 -4.36 -9.19
C TYR A 36 2.58 -3.95 -10.25
N GLU A 37 2.75 -4.49 -11.46
CA GLU A 37 1.82 -4.30 -12.56
C GLU A 37 0.71 -5.36 -12.48
N PHE A 38 -0.50 -4.98 -12.84
CA PHE A 38 -1.69 -5.83 -12.87
C PHE A 38 -2.30 -5.79 -14.27
N THR A 39 -3.11 -6.81 -14.58
CA THR A 39 -4.13 -6.65 -15.62
C THR A 39 -5.17 -5.63 -15.13
N LYS A 40 -6.00 -5.09 -16.03
CA LYS A 40 -7.09 -4.20 -15.63
C LYS A 40 -8.00 -4.85 -14.57
N GLU A 41 -8.47 -6.07 -14.86
CA GLU A 41 -9.28 -6.86 -13.93
C GLU A 41 -8.53 -7.14 -12.61
N GLY A 42 -7.24 -7.46 -12.68
CA GLY A 42 -6.42 -7.67 -11.48
C GLY A 42 -6.24 -6.40 -10.64
N PHE A 43 -6.26 -5.22 -11.26
CA PHE A 43 -6.17 -3.94 -10.56
C PHE A 43 -7.49 -3.55 -9.89
N GLU A 44 -8.62 -3.87 -10.53
CA GLU A 44 -9.96 -3.77 -9.93
C GLU A 44 -10.06 -4.72 -8.72
N ASP A 45 -9.67 -5.98 -8.88
CA ASP A 45 -9.63 -6.98 -7.79
C ASP A 45 -8.70 -6.57 -6.64
N PHE A 46 -7.53 -5.99 -6.96
CA PHE A 46 -6.64 -5.41 -5.96
C PHE A 46 -7.33 -4.28 -5.19
N THR A 47 -7.96 -3.35 -5.90
CA THR A 47 -8.64 -2.19 -5.31
C THR A 47 -9.78 -2.61 -4.38
N THR A 48 -10.65 -3.52 -4.85
CA THR A 48 -11.72 -4.09 -4.03
C THR A 48 -11.17 -4.78 -2.79
N TYR A 49 -10.13 -5.60 -2.95
CA TYR A 49 -9.51 -6.29 -1.82
C TYR A 49 -8.93 -5.33 -0.78
N ILE A 50 -8.24 -4.25 -1.21
CA ILE A 50 -7.70 -3.24 -0.31
C ILE A 50 -8.82 -2.56 0.50
N GLU A 51 -9.94 -2.24 -0.15
CA GLU A 51 -11.09 -1.63 0.52
C GLU A 51 -11.74 -2.57 1.54
N GLU A 52 -11.91 -3.86 1.21
CA GLU A 52 -12.42 -4.88 2.12
C GLU A 52 -11.57 -4.99 3.38
N ILE A 53 -10.25 -5.19 3.22
CA ILE A 53 -9.35 -5.37 4.37
C ILE A 53 -9.20 -4.08 5.20
N ALA A 54 -9.41 -2.90 4.60
CA ALA A 54 -9.42 -1.65 5.34
C ALA A 54 -10.65 -1.55 6.26
N ASN A 55 -11.82 -1.94 5.75
CA ASN A 55 -13.05 -2.02 6.55
C ASN A 55 -12.96 -3.07 7.67
N GLU A 56 -12.18 -4.13 7.48
CA GLU A 56 -11.88 -5.08 8.56
C GLU A 56 -10.84 -4.55 9.58
N ALA A 57 -9.82 -3.84 9.12
CA ALA A 57 -8.72 -3.38 9.96
C ALA A 57 -9.10 -2.17 10.83
N TRP A 58 -10.02 -1.31 10.37
CA TRP A 58 -10.50 -0.15 11.10
C TRP A 58 -12.02 0.00 10.98
N SER A 59 -12.65 0.46 12.06
CA SER A 59 -14.06 0.87 12.03
C SER A 59 -14.23 2.16 11.22
N SER A 60 -15.23 2.17 10.32
CA SER A 60 -15.66 3.35 9.57
C SER A 60 -14.53 3.97 8.73
N ILE A 61 -14.06 3.24 7.72
CA ILE A 61 -13.20 3.79 6.66
C ILE A 61 -14.04 4.73 5.81
N VAL A 62 -13.57 5.96 5.63
CA VAL A 62 -14.18 6.94 4.73
C VAL A 62 -13.10 7.42 3.77
N PRO A 63 -13.08 6.91 2.53
CA PRO A 63 -12.12 7.37 1.53
C PRO A 63 -12.25 8.88 1.30
N LYS A 64 -11.12 9.57 1.32
CA LYS A 64 -11.06 11.03 1.18
C LYS A 64 -9.70 11.48 0.71
N GLU A 65 -9.65 12.61 0.02
CA GLU A 65 -8.41 13.25 -0.40
C GLU A 65 -7.50 13.58 0.80
N ALA A 66 -6.19 13.46 0.60
CA ALA A 66 -5.22 13.83 1.61
C ALA A 66 -5.12 15.36 1.75
N ILE A 67 -5.10 15.84 2.99
CA ILE A 67 -5.00 17.29 3.30
C ILE A 67 -3.70 17.66 4.05
N SER A 68 -2.84 16.68 4.27
CA SER A 68 -1.59 16.80 5.02
C SER A 68 -0.67 15.62 4.72
N MET A 69 0.63 15.76 4.99
CA MET A 69 1.62 14.66 4.86
C MET A 69 1.27 13.43 5.73
N GLY A 70 0.59 13.64 6.86
CA GLY A 70 0.15 12.56 7.74
C GLY A 70 -0.99 11.71 7.16
N SER A 71 -1.79 12.32 6.29
CA SER A 71 -2.91 11.68 5.58
C SER A 71 -2.56 11.26 4.16
N ASP A 72 -1.48 11.79 3.58
CA ASP A 72 -1.04 11.44 2.22
C ASP A 72 -0.33 10.09 2.22
N TYR A 73 -0.83 9.14 1.44
CA TYR A 73 -0.18 7.83 1.30
C TYR A 73 1.09 7.90 0.45
N ALA A 74 1.27 8.96 -0.35
CA ALA A 74 2.37 9.04 -1.29
C ALA A 74 3.73 8.99 -0.62
N GLU A 75 3.83 9.52 0.61
CA GLU A 75 5.04 9.52 1.42
C GLU A 75 4.91 8.59 2.63
N TYR A 76 6.01 7.99 3.04
CA TYR A 76 6.13 7.16 4.23
C TYR A 76 7.47 7.42 4.90
N TYR A 77 7.46 7.70 6.20
CA TYR A 77 8.70 7.89 6.96
C TYR A 77 8.91 6.72 7.91
N ASP A 78 10.00 5.99 7.71
CA ASP A 78 10.44 4.93 8.60
C ASP A 78 11.37 5.51 9.68
N ARG A 79 10.78 5.72 10.86
CA ARG A 79 11.50 6.22 12.04
C ARG A 79 12.64 5.34 12.51
N LYS A 80 12.60 4.03 12.21
CA LYS A 80 13.63 3.09 12.66
C LYS A 80 14.94 3.32 11.92
N TYR A 81 14.85 3.64 10.64
CA TYR A 81 16.00 3.82 9.76
C TYR A 81 16.25 5.29 9.39
N ASP A 82 15.42 6.21 9.91
CA ASP A 82 15.46 7.64 9.62
C ASP A 82 15.47 7.91 8.10
N ASP A 83 14.57 7.21 7.39
CA ASP A 83 14.54 7.24 5.94
C ASP A 83 13.11 7.28 5.40
N ASN A 84 12.96 7.84 4.21
CA ASN A 84 11.68 7.99 3.55
C ASN A 84 11.49 6.92 2.46
N GLY A 85 10.28 6.39 2.41
CA GLY A 85 9.76 5.64 1.27
C GLY A 85 8.58 6.37 0.64
N ASN A 86 8.17 5.92 -0.54
CA ASN A 86 7.05 6.46 -1.28
C ASN A 86 6.18 5.35 -1.85
N LEU A 87 4.90 5.65 -2.08
CA LEU A 87 3.95 4.79 -2.79
C LEU A 87 3.27 5.61 -3.88
N SER A 88 3.20 5.09 -5.10
CA SER A 88 2.48 5.73 -6.19
C SER A 88 1.60 4.76 -6.95
N ILE A 89 0.45 5.25 -7.39
CA ILE A 89 -0.47 4.54 -8.28
C ILE A 89 -0.06 4.80 -9.73
N LYS A 90 0.10 3.73 -10.49
CA LYS A 90 0.39 3.71 -11.93
C LYS A 90 -0.89 3.52 -12.73
N GLU A 91 -0.78 3.35 -14.04
CA GLU A 91 -1.95 3.12 -14.90
C GLU A 91 -2.73 1.87 -14.50
N ASN A 92 -2.06 0.73 -14.33
CA ASN A 92 -2.64 -0.54 -13.91
C ASN A 92 -1.82 -1.20 -12.79
N GLY A 93 -1.39 -0.42 -11.79
CA GLY A 93 -0.59 -0.97 -10.72
C GLY A 93 -0.04 0.03 -9.75
N ILE A 94 1.00 -0.37 -9.02
CA ILE A 94 1.63 0.46 -8.00
C ILE A 94 3.15 0.38 -8.08
N LEU A 95 3.81 1.44 -7.63
CA LEU A 95 5.24 1.50 -7.38
C LEU A 95 5.48 1.84 -5.92
N VAL A 96 6.24 0.99 -5.23
CA VAL A 96 6.73 1.26 -3.88
C VAL A 96 8.22 1.58 -3.96
N VAL A 97 8.60 2.73 -3.42
CA VAL A 97 9.97 3.04 -3.07
C VAL A 97 10.09 2.80 -1.57
N ALA A 98 10.60 1.66 -1.15
CA ALA A 98 10.76 1.32 0.26
C ALA A 98 11.98 2.04 0.85
N PRO A 99 11.95 2.41 2.14
CA PRO A 99 13.14 2.95 2.80
C PRO A 99 14.32 1.97 2.73
N TYR A 100 15.53 2.52 2.63
CA TYR A 100 16.77 1.79 2.78
C TYR A 100 16.76 1.04 4.12
N TRP A 101 17.31 -0.18 4.13
CA TRP A 101 17.43 -1.04 5.31
C TRP A 101 16.14 -1.65 5.90
N SER A 102 14.96 -1.23 5.47
CA SER A 102 13.75 -2.02 5.73
C SER A 102 13.86 -3.34 4.95
N ILE A 103 13.87 -4.48 5.63
CA ILE A 103 14.04 -5.81 5.01
C ILE A 103 12.73 -6.58 4.87
N ASP A 104 11.78 -6.33 5.76
CA ASP A 104 10.54 -7.10 5.88
C ASP A 104 9.30 -6.31 5.45
N THR A 105 9.40 -5.00 5.25
CA THR A 105 8.24 -4.14 4.97
C THR A 105 8.56 -3.13 3.90
N LEU A 106 7.76 -3.11 2.84
CA LEU A 106 7.86 -2.08 1.81
C LEU A 106 7.11 -0.81 2.21
N TYR A 107 5.91 -0.99 2.77
CA TYR A 107 5.04 0.11 3.17
C TYR A 107 4.07 -0.34 4.25
N GLN A 108 3.78 0.51 5.24
CA GLN A 108 2.75 0.26 6.25
C GLN A 108 1.76 1.42 6.34
N PHE A 109 0.49 1.13 6.10
CA PHE A 109 -0.59 2.10 6.21
C PHE A 109 -1.04 2.31 7.66
N ASN A 110 -1.37 3.57 7.95
CA ASN A 110 -2.25 3.94 9.05
C ASN A 110 -3.66 4.25 8.48
N LYS A 111 -4.63 4.54 9.36
CA LYS A 111 -6.01 4.84 8.92
C LYS A 111 -6.08 6.04 7.94
N PRO A 112 -5.50 7.23 8.25
CA PRO A 112 -5.55 8.35 7.31
C PRO A 112 -4.97 8.04 5.92
N LYS A 113 -3.85 7.32 5.84
CA LYS A 113 -3.19 6.99 4.58
C LYS A 113 -3.95 5.92 3.78
N ILE A 114 -4.57 4.94 4.42
CA ILE A 114 -5.39 3.98 3.66
C ILE A 114 -6.65 4.65 3.10
N GLU A 115 -7.24 5.61 3.83
CA GLU A 115 -8.39 6.38 3.34
C GLU A 115 -8.07 7.18 2.08
N SER A 116 -6.91 7.84 2.03
CA SER A 116 -6.47 8.57 0.84
C SER A 116 -6.03 7.65 -0.29
N PHE A 117 -5.41 6.51 0.03
CA PHE A 117 -5.04 5.52 -0.97
C PHE A 117 -6.26 4.92 -1.69
N ILE A 118 -7.29 4.52 -0.92
CA ILE A 118 -8.54 4.01 -1.50
C ILE A 118 -9.25 5.08 -2.34
N TYR A 119 -9.21 6.34 -1.89
CA TYR A 119 -9.80 7.45 -2.64
C TYR A 119 -9.17 7.57 -4.05
N ASP A 120 -7.85 7.57 -4.14
CA ASP A 120 -7.16 7.65 -5.43
C ASP A 120 -7.32 6.37 -6.27
N LEU A 121 -7.35 5.19 -5.64
CA LEU A 121 -7.61 3.93 -6.35
C LEU A 121 -8.99 3.95 -7.03
N ARG A 122 -10.03 4.43 -6.33
CA ARG A 122 -11.39 4.56 -6.89
C ARG A 122 -11.43 5.48 -8.10
N ILE A 123 -10.78 6.65 -8.00
CA ILE A 123 -10.63 7.56 -9.14
C ILE A 123 -9.96 6.84 -10.31
N LYS A 124 -8.94 6.01 -10.03
CA LYS A 124 -8.17 5.33 -11.06
C LYS A 124 -8.96 4.26 -11.81
N ILE A 125 -9.84 3.52 -11.14
CA ILE A 125 -10.72 2.52 -11.76
C ILE A 125 -12.04 3.12 -12.29
N GLY A 126 -12.26 4.42 -12.11
CA GLY A 126 -13.45 5.13 -12.61
C GLY A 126 -14.71 4.98 -11.75
N CYS A 127 -14.54 4.80 -10.43
CA CYS A 127 -15.63 4.75 -9.44
C CYS A 127 -15.89 6.10 -8.76
#